data_AF-A0A9D9QH39-F1
#
_entry.id   AF-A0A9D9QH39-F1
#
_cell.length_a   1.000
_cell.length_b   1.000
_cell.length_c   1.000
_cell.angle_alpha   90.00
_cell.angle_beta   90.00
_cell.angle_gamma   90.00
#
_symmetry.space_group_name_H-M   'P 1'
#
loop_
_entity.id
_entity.type
_entity.pdbx_description
1 polymer ?
#
loop_
_entity_poly.entity_id
_entity_poly.type
_entity_poly.pdbx_seq_one_letter_code
_entity_poly.pdbx_strand_id
1 'polypeptide(L)'
;MRKIFSLLFIIIISASSLEAQGVSRMTYFAHLFGISFDTTQEIPDRELSIIYFILDNTEEYHIHCMRGEEQNQVFVRPDGTVVVFDKNHHQVTNYNRGTIRIARKNDPIGHFILDTQPWLNFGVDSNDPTSIEERLEAYLKDMQNSIFVFLFHRKGDPIKQIHYSDLDQVDKEVCHFFYQMLFNKSYKIQLTDENIAKMHKSPNLWSKYCHQIFNLFF
;
A
#
# COMPACT_ATOMS: atom_id res chain seq x y z
N MET A 1 -1.87 -33.21 -12.25
CA MET A 1 -0.72 -32.44 -12.78
C MET A 1 -1.02 -31.66 -14.07
N ARG A 2 -1.82 -32.15 -15.04
CA ARG A 2 -2.11 -31.41 -16.29
C ARG A 2 -2.98 -30.16 -16.18
N LYS A 3 -3.82 -30.02 -15.14
CA LYS A 3 -4.75 -28.87 -14.99
C LYS A 3 -4.11 -27.61 -14.39
N ILE A 4 -3.03 -27.74 -13.63
CA ILE A 4 -2.32 -26.61 -12.98
C ILE A 4 -1.46 -25.85 -14.01
N PHE A 5 -0.87 -26.56 -14.97
CA PHE A 5 -0.15 -25.94 -16.09
C PHE A 5 -1.06 -25.11 -17.00
N SER A 6 -2.34 -25.47 -17.15
CA SER A 6 -3.29 -24.71 -17.97
C SER A 6 -3.71 -23.39 -17.33
N LEU A 7 -3.79 -23.31 -15.99
CA LEU A 7 -4.15 -22.06 -15.31
C LEU A 7 -2.99 -21.07 -15.28
N LEU A 8 -1.75 -21.55 -15.03
CA LEU A 8 -0.54 -20.71 -15.07
C LEU A 8 -0.32 -20.13 -16.48
N PHE A 9 -0.60 -20.91 -17.54
CA PHE A 9 -0.43 -20.45 -18.92
C PHE A 9 -1.46 -19.37 -19.30
N ILE A 10 -2.69 -19.44 -18.77
CA ILE A 10 -3.72 -18.41 -19.02
C ILE A 10 -3.38 -17.10 -18.30
N ILE A 11 -2.88 -17.16 -17.06
CA ILE A 11 -2.50 -15.98 -16.27
C ILE A 11 -1.27 -15.27 -16.88
N ILE A 12 -0.30 -16.03 -17.39
CA ILE A 12 0.87 -15.47 -18.08
C ILE A 12 0.45 -14.81 -19.40
N ILE A 13 -0.48 -15.41 -20.16
CA ILE A 13 -0.98 -14.81 -21.40
C ILE A 13 -1.79 -13.54 -21.12
N SER A 14 -2.59 -13.48 -20.07
CA SER A 14 -3.35 -12.25 -19.75
C SER A 14 -2.45 -11.09 -19.34
N ALA A 15 -1.44 -11.33 -18.49
CA ALA A 15 -0.49 -10.27 -18.10
C ALA A 15 0.33 -9.75 -19.30
N SER A 16 0.79 -10.66 -20.17
CA SER A 16 1.50 -10.33 -21.41
C SER A 16 0.62 -9.57 -22.41
N SER A 17 -0.68 -9.88 -22.45
CA SER A 17 -1.64 -9.26 -23.37
C SER A 17 -2.08 -7.86 -22.93
N LEU A 18 -2.07 -7.57 -21.63
CA LEU A 18 -2.38 -6.25 -21.07
C LEU A 18 -1.19 -5.29 -21.20
N GLU A 19 0.04 -5.75 -20.95
CA GLU A 19 1.25 -4.96 -21.25
C GLU A 19 1.38 -4.69 -22.76
N ALA A 20 1.04 -5.66 -23.62
CA ALA A 20 0.96 -5.47 -25.07
C ALA A 20 -0.16 -4.53 -25.52
N GLN A 21 -1.17 -4.28 -24.68
CA GLN A 21 -2.22 -3.27 -24.88
C GLN A 21 -1.87 -1.92 -24.23
N GLY A 22 -0.68 -1.78 -23.65
CA GLY A 22 -0.22 -0.55 -23.00
C GLY A 22 -0.86 -0.29 -21.62
N VAL A 23 -1.54 -1.28 -21.03
CA VAL A 23 -2.11 -1.16 -19.68
C VAL A 23 -1.05 -1.54 -18.67
N SER A 24 -0.68 -0.59 -17.83
CA SER A 24 0.36 -0.83 -16.83
C SER A 24 -0.11 -1.76 -15.71
N ARG A 25 0.86 -2.39 -15.03
CA ARG A 25 0.60 -3.25 -13.85
C ARG A 25 -0.20 -2.52 -12.78
N MET A 26 0.02 -1.22 -12.60
CA MET A 26 -0.72 -0.44 -11.61
C MET A 26 -2.17 -0.16 -12.03
N THR A 27 -2.38 0.09 -13.31
CA THR A 27 -3.73 0.26 -13.88
C THR A 27 -4.54 -1.02 -13.75
N TYR A 28 -3.93 -2.18 -14.03
CA TYR A 28 -4.57 -3.48 -13.84
C TYR A 28 -4.94 -3.73 -12.38
N PHE A 29 -4.02 -3.47 -11.45
CA PHE A 29 -4.29 -3.64 -10.02
C PHE A 29 -5.45 -2.75 -9.55
N ALA A 30 -5.48 -1.47 -9.92
CA ALA A 30 -6.58 -0.58 -9.57
C ALA A 30 -7.93 -1.07 -10.15
N HIS A 31 -7.91 -1.63 -11.37
CA HIS A 31 -9.10 -2.18 -12.01
C HIS A 31 -9.72 -3.35 -11.24
N LEU A 32 -8.92 -4.15 -10.51
CA LEU A 32 -9.44 -5.23 -9.64
C LEU A 32 -10.43 -4.70 -8.59
N PHE A 33 -10.31 -3.43 -8.21
CA PHE A 33 -11.18 -2.76 -7.24
C PHE A 33 -12.12 -1.74 -7.88
N GLY A 34 -12.23 -1.72 -9.22
CA GLY A 34 -13.06 -0.75 -9.93
C GLY A 34 -12.55 0.70 -9.88
N ILE A 35 -11.27 0.90 -9.56
CA ILE A 35 -10.65 2.23 -9.44
C ILE A 35 -10.03 2.63 -10.78
N SER A 36 -10.30 3.87 -11.18
CA SER A 36 -9.60 4.55 -12.26
C SER A 36 -8.88 5.77 -11.74
N PHE A 37 -7.73 6.10 -12.34
CA PHE A 37 -6.91 7.26 -12.02
C PHE A 37 -6.35 7.88 -13.29
N ASP A 38 -6.12 9.20 -13.26
CA ASP A 38 -5.64 9.98 -14.41
C ASP A 38 -4.13 10.19 -14.32
N THR A 39 -3.38 9.58 -15.23
CA THR A 39 -1.92 9.70 -15.31
C THR A 39 -1.45 10.86 -16.20
N THR A 40 -2.39 11.61 -16.82
CA THR A 40 -2.06 12.69 -17.76
C THR A 40 -1.74 14.01 -17.07
N GLN A 41 -2.19 14.17 -15.82
CA GLN A 41 -1.92 15.37 -15.02
C GLN A 41 -0.69 15.16 -14.16
N GLU A 42 0.08 16.23 -13.92
CA GLU A 42 1.15 16.17 -12.93
C GLU A 42 0.56 16.22 -11.52
N ILE A 43 1.13 15.42 -10.61
CA ILE A 43 0.79 15.48 -9.19
C ILE A 43 1.56 16.66 -8.60
N PRO A 44 0.91 17.58 -7.84
CA PRO A 44 1.66 18.68 -7.24
C PRO A 44 2.66 18.16 -6.20
N ASP A 45 3.84 18.79 -6.12
CA ASP A 45 4.97 18.35 -5.30
C ASP A 45 4.62 18.16 -3.82
N ARG A 46 3.67 18.96 -3.29
CA ARG A 46 3.18 18.82 -1.92
C ARG A 46 2.55 17.44 -1.72
N GLU A 47 1.56 17.10 -2.53
CA GLU A 47 0.85 15.83 -2.45
C GLU A 47 1.78 14.65 -2.75
N LEU A 48 2.72 14.83 -3.67
CA LEU A 48 3.73 13.82 -3.98
C LEU A 48 4.65 13.54 -2.78
N SER A 49 5.12 14.58 -2.11
CA SER A 49 5.94 14.46 -0.90
C SER A 49 5.17 13.80 0.25
N ILE A 50 3.86 14.07 0.35
CA ILE A 50 2.98 13.42 1.34
C ILE A 50 2.81 11.93 1.03
N ILE A 51 2.61 11.55 -0.24
CA ILE A 51 2.53 10.13 -0.66
C ILE A 51 3.81 9.40 -0.24
N TYR A 52 4.97 9.94 -0.58
CA TYR A 52 6.25 9.35 -0.22
C TYR A 52 6.42 9.21 1.30
N PHE A 53 6.05 10.24 2.06
CA PHE A 53 6.09 10.20 3.52
C PHE A 53 5.20 9.07 4.07
N ILE A 54 3.96 8.97 3.62
CA ILE A 54 3.00 7.95 4.07
C ILE A 54 3.53 6.55 3.76
N LEU A 55 4.00 6.32 2.54
CA LEU A 55 4.52 5.01 2.13
C LEU A 55 5.78 4.62 2.92
N ASP A 56 6.69 5.56 3.16
CA ASP A 56 7.92 5.32 3.93
C ASP A 56 7.63 5.01 5.41
N ASN A 57 6.49 5.48 5.93
CA ASN A 57 6.03 5.25 7.31
C ASN A 57 4.98 4.13 7.43
N THR A 58 4.74 3.36 6.37
CA THR A 58 3.82 2.22 6.41
C THR A 58 4.57 0.97 6.88
N GLU A 59 4.47 0.66 8.18
CA GLU A 59 5.29 -0.35 8.87
C GLU A 59 4.86 -1.81 8.63
N GLU A 60 3.78 -2.06 7.89
CA GLU A 60 3.31 -3.41 7.54
C GLU A 60 3.07 -4.31 8.78
N TYR A 61 2.47 -3.77 9.83
CA TYR A 61 2.14 -4.54 11.04
C TYR A 61 0.89 -5.41 10.85
N HIS A 62 -0.18 -4.81 10.31
CA HIS A 62 -1.49 -5.45 10.18
C HIS A 62 -1.49 -6.56 9.14
N ILE A 63 -0.62 -6.49 8.13
CA ILE A 63 -0.43 -7.61 7.18
C ILE A 63 0.06 -8.89 7.87
N HIS A 64 0.65 -8.78 9.06
CA HIS A 64 1.08 -9.90 9.89
C HIS A 64 0.06 -10.22 11.00
N CYS A 65 -1.12 -9.61 11.00
CA CYS A 65 -2.13 -9.71 12.06
C CYS A 65 -3.53 -10.02 11.48
N MET A 66 -3.60 -10.77 10.38
CA MET A 66 -4.88 -11.10 9.75
C MET A 66 -5.61 -12.22 10.50
N ARG A 67 -6.94 -12.26 10.33
CA ARG A 67 -7.84 -13.31 10.84
C ARG A 67 -7.83 -13.49 12.37
N GLY A 68 -7.75 -12.38 13.10
CA GLY A 68 -7.89 -12.34 14.56
C GLY A 68 -6.58 -12.54 15.34
N GLU A 69 -5.45 -12.60 14.65
CA GLU A 69 -4.13 -12.53 15.29
C GLU A 69 -3.80 -11.08 15.61
N GLU A 70 -3.76 -10.68 16.89
CA GLU A 70 -3.64 -9.25 17.26
C GLU A 70 -2.31 -8.87 17.94
N GLN A 71 -1.46 -9.87 18.23
CA GLN A 71 -0.31 -9.71 19.13
C GLN A 71 0.98 -10.26 18.51
N ASN A 72 1.06 -10.27 17.19
CA ASN A 72 2.27 -10.70 16.50
C ASN A 72 3.34 -9.60 16.62
N GLN A 73 4.60 -10.01 16.70
CA GLN A 73 5.76 -9.12 16.78
C GLN A 73 6.62 -9.32 15.55
N VAL A 74 6.88 -8.24 14.83
CA VAL A 74 7.61 -8.24 13.56
C VAL A 74 9.04 -7.77 13.79
N PHE A 75 10.01 -8.55 13.34
CA PHE A 75 11.43 -8.22 13.41
C PHE A 75 12.05 -8.28 12.03
N VAL A 76 12.70 -7.20 11.62
CA VAL A 76 13.43 -7.14 10.35
C VAL A 76 14.92 -7.28 10.62
N ARG A 77 15.53 -8.31 10.05
CA ARG A 77 16.98 -8.52 10.12
C ARG A 77 17.72 -7.55 9.20
N PRO A 78 19.02 -7.30 9.43
CA PRO A 78 19.82 -6.43 8.55
C PRO A 78 19.89 -6.91 7.08
N ASP A 79 19.67 -8.20 6.82
CA ASP A 79 19.61 -8.79 5.48
C ASP A 79 18.24 -8.65 4.80
N GLY A 80 17.28 -7.97 5.44
CA GLY A 80 15.93 -7.78 4.94
C GLY A 80 14.97 -8.92 5.29
N THR A 81 15.43 -9.99 5.95
CA THR A 81 14.54 -11.08 6.37
C THR A 81 13.59 -10.59 7.47
N VAL A 82 12.27 -10.69 7.21
CA VAL A 82 11.25 -10.45 8.22
C VAL A 82 10.94 -11.75 8.95
N VAL A 83 10.96 -11.72 10.28
CA VAL A 83 10.56 -12.82 11.15
C VAL A 83 9.44 -12.35 12.05
N VAL A 84 8.38 -13.13 12.15
CA VAL A 84 7.20 -12.81 12.95
C VAL A 84 7.06 -13.82 14.07
N PHE A 85 6.82 -13.34 15.29
CA PHE A 85 6.57 -14.18 16.47
C PHE A 85 5.19 -13.90 17.02
N ASP A 86 4.49 -14.94 17.48
CA ASP A 86 3.21 -14.81 18.16
C ASP A 86 3.39 -14.28 19.60
N LYS A 87 2.27 -14.06 20.28
CA LYS A 87 2.25 -13.64 21.71
C LYS A 87 2.95 -14.59 22.68
N ASN A 88 3.17 -15.85 22.29
CA ASN A 88 3.84 -16.87 23.09
C ASN A 88 5.31 -17.02 22.69
N HIS A 89 5.83 -16.13 21.83
CA HIS A 89 7.17 -16.16 21.27
C HIS A 89 7.46 -17.37 20.36
N HIS A 90 6.43 -17.99 19.78
CA HIS A 90 6.60 -18.96 18.71
C HIS A 90 6.68 -18.26 17.37
N GLN A 91 7.58 -18.73 16.51
CA GLN A 91 7.66 -18.20 15.15
C GLN A 91 6.37 -18.52 14.38
N VAL A 92 5.78 -17.51 13.76
CA VAL A 92 4.61 -17.64 12.90
C VAL A 92 5.03 -18.27 11.58
N THR A 93 4.32 -19.31 11.15
CA THR A 93 4.62 -20.07 9.93
C THR A 93 3.45 -20.12 8.94
N ASN A 94 2.33 -19.48 9.24
CA ASN A 94 1.13 -19.44 8.40
C ASN A 94 1.17 -18.25 7.42
N TYR A 95 0.02 -17.77 6.96
CA TYR A 95 -0.14 -16.63 6.05
C TYR A 95 0.31 -15.27 6.64
N ASN A 96 0.45 -15.17 7.97
CA ASN A 96 0.95 -13.97 8.66
C ASN A 96 2.48 -13.97 8.83
N ARG A 97 3.19 -15.00 8.37
CA ARG A 97 4.65 -15.08 8.54
C ARG A 97 5.36 -13.97 7.75
N GLY A 98 6.57 -13.63 8.18
CA GLY A 98 7.44 -12.71 7.46
C GLY A 98 8.04 -13.30 6.19
N THR A 99 8.37 -12.43 5.24
CA THR A 99 9.07 -12.73 3.98
C THR A 99 10.39 -11.96 3.91
N ILE A 100 11.18 -12.20 2.86
CA ILE A 100 12.34 -11.35 2.59
C ILE A 100 11.88 -10.04 1.96
N ARG A 101 12.32 -8.90 2.51
CA ARG A 101 12.19 -7.59 1.88
C ARG A 101 13.19 -7.46 0.75
N ILE A 102 12.72 -7.31 -0.47
CA ILE A 102 13.53 -7.19 -1.69
C ILE A 102 13.97 -5.74 -1.91
N ALA A 103 13.09 -4.78 -1.62
CA ALA A 103 13.38 -3.39 -1.87
C ALA A 103 14.44 -2.81 -0.92
N ARG A 104 15.11 -1.76 -1.41
CA ARG A 104 16.14 -1.05 -0.65
C ARG A 104 15.50 -0.22 0.46
N LYS A 105 16.27 -0.01 1.53
CA LYS A 105 15.91 0.95 2.57
C LYS A 105 15.75 2.36 1.98
N ASN A 106 14.71 3.09 2.38
CA ASN A 106 14.36 4.44 1.93
C ASN A 106 13.90 4.54 0.45
N ASP A 107 13.38 3.46 -0.11
CA ASP A 107 12.74 3.41 -1.43
C ASP A 107 11.27 2.97 -1.29
N PRO A 108 10.37 3.89 -0.86
CA PRO A 108 8.99 3.52 -0.53
C PRO A 108 8.18 3.06 -1.75
N ILE A 109 8.47 3.60 -2.94
CA ILE A 109 7.80 3.17 -4.17
C ILE A 109 8.31 1.80 -4.61
N GLY A 110 9.63 1.59 -4.61
CA GLY A 110 10.21 0.28 -4.88
C GLY A 110 9.73 -0.78 -3.90
N HIS A 111 9.61 -0.44 -2.61
CA HIS A 111 9.04 -1.32 -1.59
C HIS A 111 7.61 -1.73 -1.91
N PHE A 112 6.75 -0.77 -2.28
CA PHE A 112 5.40 -1.10 -2.70
C PHE A 112 5.39 -2.02 -3.94
N ILE A 113 6.19 -1.74 -4.97
CA ILE A 113 6.18 -2.49 -6.24
C ILE A 113 6.74 -3.92 -6.08
N LEU A 114 7.80 -4.07 -5.29
CA LEU A 114 8.60 -5.29 -5.18
C LEU A 114 8.17 -6.20 -4.03
N ASP A 115 7.60 -5.64 -2.96
CA ASP A 115 7.27 -6.39 -1.75
C ASP A 115 5.75 -6.38 -1.51
N THR A 116 5.16 -5.20 -1.33
CA THR A 116 3.75 -5.06 -0.92
C THR A 116 2.76 -5.47 -2.01
N GLN A 117 2.90 -4.99 -3.25
CA GLN A 117 1.96 -5.26 -4.34
C GLN A 117 1.95 -6.76 -4.74
N PRO A 118 3.10 -7.45 -4.88
CA PRO A 118 3.10 -8.90 -5.04
C PRO A 118 2.38 -9.63 -3.91
N TRP A 119 2.61 -9.24 -2.66
CA TRP A 119 1.92 -9.82 -1.50
C TRP A 119 0.40 -9.56 -1.57
N LEU A 120 -0.04 -8.34 -1.90
CA LEU A 120 -1.46 -8.04 -2.11
C LEU A 120 -2.09 -8.97 -3.16
N ASN A 121 -1.41 -9.19 -4.28
CA ASN A 121 -1.91 -10.03 -5.37
C ASN A 121 -1.92 -11.54 -5.04
N PHE A 122 -0.89 -12.03 -4.35
CA PHE A 122 -0.62 -13.48 -4.29
C PHE A 122 -0.50 -14.06 -2.89
N GLY A 123 -0.46 -13.22 -1.85
CA GLY A 123 -0.19 -13.64 -0.49
C GLY A 123 1.27 -14.07 -0.29
N VAL A 124 1.51 -14.81 0.79
CA VAL A 124 2.86 -15.20 1.22
C VAL A 124 3.43 -16.41 0.47
N ASP A 125 2.57 -17.28 -0.06
CA ASP A 125 2.91 -18.41 -0.93
C ASP A 125 1.69 -18.91 -1.72
N SER A 126 1.89 -19.92 -2.58
CA SER A 126 0.84 -20.48 -3.44
C SER A 126 -0.34 -21.14 -2.70
N ASN A 127 -0.20 -21.43 -1.42
CA ASN A 127 -1.22 -22.01 -0.55
C ASN A 127 -1.81 -20.97 0.43
N ASP A 128 -1.45 -19.69 0.30
CA ASP A 128 -2.01 -18.63 1.12
C ASP A 128 -3.56 -18.60 0.93
N PRO A 129 -4.34 -18.84 1.99
CA PRO A 129 -5.78 -18.92 1.91
C PRO A 129 -6.46 -17.55 1.94
N THR A 130 -5.72 -16.44 2.05
CA THR A 130 -6.28 -15.09 2.13
C THR A 130 -6.73 -14.58 0.76
N SER A 131 -7.85 -13.85 0.74
CA SER A 131 -8.29 -13.13 -0.45
C SER A 131 -7.49 -11.84 -0.64
N ILE A 132 -7.56 -11.27 -1.84
CA ILE A 132 -6.94 -9.97 -2.12
C ILE A 132 -7.59 -8.85 -1.29
N GLU A 133 -8.89 -8.94 -1.04
CA GLU A 133 -9.65 -8.00 -0.21
C GLU A 133 -9.21 -8.04 1.24
N GLU A 134 -9.02 -9.24 1.83
CA GLU A 134 -8.51 -9.40 3.20
C GLU A 134 -7.12 -8.75 3.35
N ARG A 135 -6.23 -8.99 2.37
CA ARG A 135 -4.87 -8.43 2.36
C ARG A 135 -4.87 -6.92 2.18
N LEU A 136 -5.72 -6.41 1.28
CA LEU A 136 -5.89 -4.98 1.08
C LEU A 136 -6.42 -4.31 2.34
N GLU A 137 -7.42 -4.89 3.02
CA GLU A 137 -7.94 -4.35 4.27
C GLU A 137 -6.85 -4.24 5.34
N ALA A 138 -6.00 -5.25 5.47
CA ALA A 138 -4.85 -5.23 6.37
C ALA A 138 -3.86 -4.12 6.00
N TYR A 139 -3.47 -4.02 4.73
CA TYR A 139 -2.58 -2.97 4.27
C TYR A 139 -3.15 -1.56 4.46
N LEU A 140 -4.45 -1.37 4.22
CA LEU A 140 -5.11 -0.08 4.46
C LEU A 140 -5.12 0.31 5.95
N LYS A 141 -5.15 -0.64 6.89
CA LYS A 141 -4.97 -0.36 8.32
C LYS A 141 -3.55 0.12 8.64
N ASP A 142 -2.53 -0.48 8.01
CA ASP A 142 -1.15 0.02 8.12
C ASP A 142 -1.00 1.43 7.54
N MET A 143 -1.65 1.69 6.41
CA MET A 143 -1.68 3.04 5.83
C MET A 143 -2.44 4.06 6.67
N GLN A 144 -3.52 3.67 7.35
CA GLN A 144 -4.20 4.56 8.31
C GLN A 144 -3.23 5.02 9.40
N ASN A 145 -2.38 4.13 9.92
CA ASN A 145 -1.36 4.48 10.90
C ASN A 145 -0.33 5.47 10.32
N SER A 146 0.14 5.26 9.09
CA SER A 146 1.15 6.15 8.49
C SER A 146 0.57 7.54 8.14
N ILE A 147 -0.69 7.61 7.72
CA ILE A 147 -1.41 8.89 7.58
C ILE A 147 -1.57 9.56 8.95
N PHE A 148 -1.89 8.81 10.01
CA PHE A 148 -1.95 9.36 11.37
C PHE A 148 -0.59 9.93 11.80
N VAL A 149 0.52 9.22 11.54
CA VAL A 149 1.88 9.71 11.76
C VAL A 149 2.12 11.01 10.98
N PHE A 150 1.72 11.09 9.71
CA PHE A 150 1.81 12.31 8.92
C PHE A 150 1.04 13.47 9.54
N LEU A 151 -0.19 13.24 10.01
CA LEU A 151 -0.97 14.28 10.66
C LEU A 151 -0.22 14.85 11.87
N PHE A 152 0.34 13.99 12.73
CA PHE A 152 1.03 14.44 13.95
C PHE A 152 2.52 14.71 13.76
N HIS A 153 3.01 14.67 12.51
CA HIS A 153 4.38 15.01 12.18
C HIS A 153 4.72 16.40 12.71
N ARG A 154 5.86 16.52 13.41
CA ARG A 154 6.16 17.75 14.16
C ARG A 154 6.35 18.91 13.19
N LYS A 155 5.64 19.99 13.46
CA LYS A 155 5.81 21.25 12.72
C LYS A 155 7.27 21.71 12.82
N GLY A 156 7.99 21.67 11.70
CA GLY A 156 9.41 22.02 11.59
C GLY A 156 10.33 20.86 11.21
N ASP A 157 9.87 19.61 11.36
CA ASP A 157 10.60 18.45 10.87
C ASP A 157 10.42 18.40 9.35
N PRO A 158 11.49 18.44 8.55
CA PRO A 158 11.37 18.52 7.10
C PRO A 158 10.81 17.22 6.53
N ILE A 159 9.75 17.33 5.72
CA ILE A 159 9.33 16.26 4.82
C ILE A 159 10.20 16.35 3.57
N LYS A 160 10.79 15.20 3.16
CA LYS A 160 11.57 15.10 1.93
C LYS A 160 10.73 15.62 0.76
N GLN A 161 11.25 16.64 0.08
CA GLN A 161 10.60 17.17 -1.12
C GLN A 161 10.84 16.22 -2.28
N ILE A 162 9.77 15.89 -2.98
CA ILE A 162 9.78 15.04 -4.17
C ILE A 162 9.19 15.86 -5.32
N HIS A 163 9.89 15.88 -6.44
CA HIS A 163 9.43 16.56 -7.65
C HIS A 163 8.94 15.55 -8.67
N TYR A 164 7.79 15.83 -9.28
CA TYR A 164 7.20 14.94 -10.29
C TYR A 164 8.13 14.72 -11.50
N SER A 165 8.94 15.72 -11.86
CA SER A 165 9.93 15.67 -12.93
C SER A 165 11.01 14.61 -12.71
N ASP A 166 11.30 14.29 -11.45
CA ASP A 166 12.41 13.42 -11.07
C ASP A 166 12.01 11.94 -11.07
N LEU A 167 10.71 11.66 -11.19
CA LEU A 167 10.17 10.31 -11.20
C LEU A 167 10.22 9.69 -12.60
N ASP A 168 10.57 8.40 -12.63
CA ASP A 168 10.37 7.60 -13.83
C ASP A 168 8.88 7.29 -14.08
N GLN A 169 8.58 6.66 -15.21
CA GLN A 169 7.20 6.41 -15.61
C GLN A 169 6.48 5.43 -14.67
N VAL A 170 7.19 4.44 -14.14
CA VAL A 170 6.60 3.43 -13.24
C VAL A 170 6.27 4.07 -11.90
N ASP A 171 7.18 4.88 -11.36
CA ASP A 171 6.99 5.59 -10.11
C ASP A 171 5.83 6.60 -10.21
N LYS A 172 5.70 7.30 -11.35
CA LYS A 172 4.58 8.20 -11.62
C LYS A 172 3.24 7.50 -11.53
N GLU A 173 3.13 6.31 -12.13
CA GLU A 173 1.88 5.56 -12.11
C GLU A 173 1.50 5.08 -10.71
N VAL A 174 2.47 4.60 -9.93
CA VAL A 174 2.23 4.24 -8.53
C VAL A 174 1.81 5.46 -7.73
N CYS A 175 2.48 6.60 -7.91
CA CYS A 175 2.11 7.84 -7.25
C CYS A 175 0.70 8.30 -7.66
N HIS A 176 0.29 8.11 -8.90
CA HIS A 176 -1.06 8.44 -9.37
C HIS A 176 -2.15 7.57 -8.75
N PHE A 177 -1.88 6.28 -8.57
CA PHE A 177 -2.76 5.40 -7.81
C PHE A 177 -2.94 5.90 -6.36
N PHE A 178 -1.84 6.20 -5.66
CA PHE A 178 -1.89 6.74 -4.30
C PHE A 178 -2.49 8.14 -4.23
N TYR A 179 -2.30 8.97 -5.25
CA TYR A 179 -2.91 10.28 -5.35
C TYR A 179 -4.43 10.18 -5.45
N GLN A 180 -4.93 9.28 -6.30
CA GLN A 180 -6.35 8.99 -6.40
C GLN A 180 -6.92 8.44 -5.09
N MET A 181 -6.14 7.66 -4.35
CA MET A 181 -6.57 7.11 -3.07
C MET A 181 -6.60 8.15 -1.93
N LEU A 182 -5.60 9.03 -1.83
CA LEU A 182 -5.45 9.95 -0.70
C LEU A 182 -6.12 11.32 -0.95
N PHE A 183 -6.16 11.76 -2.20
CA PHE A 183 -6.59 13.09 -2.62
C PHE A 183 -7.75 13.04 -3.63
N ASN A 184 -8.57 11.98 -3.54
CA ASN A 184 -9.71 11.80 -4.41
C ASN A 184 -10.62 13.04 -4.40
N LYS A 185 -10.84 13.66 -5.57
CA LYS A 185 -11.65 14.89 -5.68
C LYS A 185 -13.11 14.71 -5.24
N SER A 186 -13.62 13.47 -5.20
CA SER A 186 -14.98 13.17 -4.72
C SER A 186 -15.12 13.13 -3.19
N TYR A 187 -14.00 13.12 -2.45
CA TYR A 187 -14.05 13.11 -1.00
C TYR A 187 -14.64 14.40 -0.44
N LYS A 188 -15.53 14.25 0.53
CA LYS A 188 -16.12 15.34 1.32
C LYS A 188 -15.11 15.95 2.28
N ILE A 189 -14.17 15.13 2.76
CA ILE A 189 -13.05 15.56 3.61
C ILE A 189 -11.78 15.36 2.81
N GLN A 190 -11.10 16.46 2.49
CA GLN A 190 -9.85 16.49 1.73
C GLN A 190 -8.64 16.66 2.67
N LEU A 191 -7.46 16.16 2.30
CA LEU A 191 -6.22 16.28 3.07
C LEU A 191 -5.52 17.65 2.87
N THR A 192 -6.28 18.72 3.11
CA THR A 192 -5.80 20.12 3.06
C THR A 192 -5.27 20.57 4.42
N ASP A 193 -4.41 21.59 4.45
CA ASP A 193 -3.86 22.12 5.72
C ASP A 193 -4.97 22.55 6.70
N GLU A 194 -6.05 23.12 6.20
CA GLU A 194 -7.22 23.49 7.00
C GLU A 194 -7.88 22.27 7.66
N ASN A 195 -8.10 21.20 6.89
CA ASN A 195 -8.73 19.99 7.42
C ASN A 195 -7.78 19.20 8.33
N ILE A 196 -6.49 19.16 8.04
CA ILE A 196 -5.46 18.57 8.91
C ILE A 196 -5.51 19.25 10.30
N ALA A 197 -5.52 20.59 10.34
CA ALA A 197 -5.64 21.32 11.61
C ALA A 197 -6.94 21.03 12.38
N LYS A 198 -8.04 20.71 11.67
CA LYS A 198 -9.30 20.26 12.29
C LYS A 198 -9.20 18.80 12.78
N MET A 199 -8.54 17.91 12.05
CA MET A 199 -8.36 16.50 12.41
C MET A 199 -7.57 16.35 13.71
N HIS A 200 -6.54 17.19 13.96
CA HIS A 200 -5.81 17.22 15.24
C HIS A 200 -6.71 17.45 16.45
N LYS A 201 -7.83 18.14 16.27
CA LYS A 201 -8.77 18.51 17.32
C LYS A 201 -9.99 17.60 17.36
N SER A 202 -10.19 16.75 16.37
CA SER A 202 -11.42 15.97 16.20
C SER A 202 -11.14 14.56 15.67
N PRO A 203 -11.08 13.55 16.56
CA PRO A 203 -10.94 12.14 16.17
C PRO A 203 -12.02 11.66 15.20
N ASN A 204 -13.22 12.25 15.27
CA ASN A 204 -14.33 11.93 14.37
C ASN A 204 -14.04 12.35 12.91
N LEU A 205 -13.40 13.51 12.70
CA LEU A 205 -13.08 13.98 11.35
C LEU A 205 -12.01 13.08 10.71
N TRP A 206 -11.02 12.67 11.49
CA TRP A 206 -10.01 11.68 11.09
C TRP A 206 -10.65 10.35 10.69
N SER A 207 -11.50 9.79 11.55
CA SER A 207 -12.20 8.53 11.26
C SER A 207 -13.05 8.63 9.99
N LYS A 208 -13.76 9.74 9.77
CA LYS A 208 -14.54 9.95 8.55
C LYS A 208 -13.66 10.04 7.30
N TYR A 209 -12.49 10.66 7.38
CA TYR A 209 -11.54 10.68 6.26
C TYR A 209 -11.07 9.26 5.90
N CYS A 210 -10.68 8.47 6.91
CA CYS A 210 -10.29 7.07 6.72
C CYS A 210 -11.39 6.22 6.08
N HIS A 211 -12.64 6.40 6.50
CA HIS A 211 -13.77 5.69 5.92
C HIS A 211 -13.94 5.99 4.42
N GLN A 212 -13.62 7.20 3.95
CA GLN A 212 -13.68 7.50 2.51
C GLN A 212 -12.62 6.73 1.72
N ILE A 213 -11.44 6.49 2.30
CA ILE A 213 -10.40 5.65 1.69
C ILE A 213 -10.90 4.21 1.61
N PHE A 214 -11.44 3.65 2.69
CA PHE A 214 -11.96 2.29 2.68
C PHE A 214 -13.12 2.11 1.67
N ASN A 215 -14.07 3.04 1.64
CA ASN A 215 -15.19 3.02 0.70
C ASN A 215 -14.77 3.22 -0.77
N LEU A 216 -13.50 3.55 -1.05
CA LEU A 216 -12.99 3.55 -2.43
C LEU A 216 -12.79 2.11 -2.95
N PHE A 217 -12.58 1.14 -2.05
CA PHE A 217 -12.27 -0.25 -2.37
C PHE A 217 -13.39 -1.23 -2.04
N PHE A 218 -14.34 -0.86 -1.18
CA PHE A 218 -15.40 -1.73 -0.64
C PHE A 218 -16.80 -1.14 -0.82
#